data_AF-A0A1G9I3Z4-F1
#
_entry.id   AF-A0A1G9I3Z4-F1
#
_cell.length_a   1.000
_cell.length_b   1.000
_cell.length_c   1.000
_cell.angle_alpha   90.00
_cell.angle_beta   90.00
_cell.angle_gamma   90.00
#
_symmetry.space_group_name_H-M   'P 1'
#
loop_
_entity.id
_entity.type
_entity.pdbx_description
1 polymer ?
#
loop_
_entity_poly.entity_id
_entity_poly.type
_entity_poly.pdbx_seq_one_letter_code
_entity_poly.pdbx_strand_id
1 'polypeptide(L)'
;DDTRGQEHIKVSTEYSGKSQLNLGHLVDAKRQKRGEGFELRTDGWGSVRAGKGVFISADVQPGAQGQVLAMQEAVARLKQAGDELQKLSADAETAKADPADVQAQLTLLSERLDKLQASVTLISAPQGMAFTSGQHLQLAAERNLMLNAGNEADVSVVKRLFIGVGEGLSLFVRKLGMKLIANQGAVQIQAQNDRMEILARMGMDIVSTEDEIHITAKKKIILNAAGTYISLDQHGIESGTQGDYLIKSAHFDHQGPASMPATHPEYPKLDAAQRIKLRIARAPTATQSNWAGMPYTLYADGAPLQQGVLDDTGYLAFDHQIVTQQYLLELANGVNYRIPIPEQYSNPEQGHLANMGFQNHPSPTDDPEIGPPAQHTDHRNDYAALLKEIAKRAGDES
;
A
#
# COMPACT_ATOMS: atom_id res chain seq x y z
N ASP A 1 55.35 15.34 4.48
CA ASP A 1 56.22 15.51 5.65
C ASP A 1 56.68 14.13 6.02
N ASP A 2 58.00 13.96 6.14
CA ASP A 2 58.63 12.64 6.30
C ASP A 2 59.14 12.43 7.74
N THR A 3 58.70 13.29 8.68
CA THR A 3 59.00 13.14 10.11
C THR A 3 58.48 11.79 10.60
N ARG A 4 59.38 10.95 11.13
CA ARG A 4 59.04 9.58 11.54
C ARG A 4 57.97 9.54 12.62
N GLY A 5 56.91 8.76 12.39
CA GLY A 5 55.75 8.67 13.27
C GLY A 5 54.76 9.84 13.15
N GLN A 6 55.03 10.78 12.24
CA GLN A 6 54.20 11.95 11.96
C GLN A 6 54.09 12.19 10.44
N GLU A 7 54.27 11.13 9.65
CA GLU A 7 54.24 11.20 8.20
C GLU A 7 52.86 11.65 7.71
N HIS A 8 52.85 12.56 6.73
CA HIS A 8 51.61 12.96 6.07
C HIS A 8 51.79 13.45 4.64
N ILE A 9 50.74 13.29 3.85
CA ILE A 9 50.62 13.82 2.49
C ILE A 9 49.44 14.80 2.47
N LYS A 10 49.65 15.96 1.85
CA LYS A 10 48.63 16.99 1.66
C LYS A 10 48.58 17.40 0.20
N VAL A 11 47.43 17.19 -0.44
CA VAL A 11 47.10 17.72 -1.77
C VAL A 11 46.04 18.80 -1.56
N SER A 12 46.35 20.04 -1.93
CA SER A 12 45.53 21.21 -1.58
C SER A 12 45.43 22.19 -2.75
N THR A 13 44.24 22.76 -2.93
CA THR A 13 44.00 23.95 -3.76
C THR A 13 43.22 24.98 -2.93
N GLU A 14 43.48 26.28 -3.14
CA GLU A 14 42.77 27.36 -2.42
C GLU A 14 41.32 27.54 -2.91
N TYR A 15 40.97 26.98 -4.07
CA TYR A 15 39.62 27.09 -4.61
C TYR A 15 38.57 26.43 -3.69
N SER A 16 37.43 27.09 -3.52
CA SER A 16 36.32 26.69 -2.62
C SER A 16 36.77 26.48 -1.17
N GLY A 17 37.45 27.48 -0.60
CA GLY A 17 37.74 27.53 0.84
C GLY A 17 38.78 26.51 1.31
N LYS A 18 39.73 26.11 0.45
CA LYS A 18 40.69 25.01 0.62
C LYS A 18 40.09 23.62 0.41
N SER A 19 40.09 23.17 -0.85
CA SER A 19 39.75 21.79 -1.20
C SER A 19 40.98 20.90 -1.04
N GLN A 20 40.91 19.89 -0.19
CA GLN A 20 42.07 19.12 0.26
C GLN A 20 41.82 17.62 0.40
N LEU A 21 42.85 16.84 0.06
CA LEU A 21 43.05 15.47 0.52
C LEU A 21 44.25 15.45 1.47
N ASN A 22 44.01 15.10 2.73
CA ASN A 22 45.03 14.96 3.77
C ASN A 22 45.12 13.49 4.20
N LEU A 23 46.32 12.90 4.26
CA LEU A 23 46.56 11.50 4.63
C LEU A 23 47.64 11.42 5.71
N GLY A 24 47.46 10.57 6.74
CA GLY A 24 48.46 10.30 7.79
C GLY A 24 48.25 11.11 9.06
N HIS A 25 49.27 11.85 9.50
CA HIS A 25 49.25 12.76 10.65
C HIS A 25 48.85 14.19 10.23
N LEU A 26 47.56 14.52 10.31
CA LEU A 26 47.02 15.78 9.79
C LEU A 26 47.39 16.93 10.72
N VAL A 27 47.97 18.01 10.17
CA VAL A 27 48.37 19.20 10.92
C VAL A 27 47.66 20.47 10.44
N ASP A 28 47.54 21.45 11.34
CA ASP A 28 47.08 22.79 11.02
C ASP A 28 48.20 23.69 10.45
N ALA A 29 47.90 24.98 10.23
CA ALA A 29 48.88 25.94 9.72
C ALA A 29 50.07 26.19 10.68
N LYS A 30 49.91 25.89 11.97
CA LYS A 30 50.95 26.00 13.02
C LYS A 30 51.68 24.66 13.24
N ARG A 31 51.45 23.66 12.37
CA ARG A 31 51.96 22.29 12.48
C ARG A 31 51.49 21.55 13.74
N GLN A 32 50.39 21.98 14.34
CA GLN A 32 49.76 21.27 15.46
C GLN A 32 48.86 20.17 14.90
N LYS A 33 48.90 18.99 15.54
CA LYS A 33 48.05 17.86 15.17
C LYS A 33 46.57 18.26 15.27
N ARG A 34 45.83 18.06 14.18
CA ARG A 34 44.38 18.27 14.11
C ARG A 34 43.57 17.01 13.81
N GLY A 35 44.24 15.91 13.45
CA GLY A 35 43.60 14.63 13.17
C GLY A 35 44.57 13.55 12.72
N GLU A 36 44.07 12.32 12.57
CA GLU A 36 44.78 11.17 12.03
C GLU A 36 43.88 10.40 11.05
N GLY A 37 44.49 9.73 10.08
CA GLY A 37 43.79 8.94 9.07
C GLY A 37 43.72 9.66 7.72
N PHE A 38 42.53 9.81 7.15
CA PHE A 38 42.33 10.59 5.94
C PHE A 38 41.22 11.62 6.13
N GLU A 39 41.37 12.76 5.47
CA GLU A 39 40.32 13.77 5.36
C GLU A 39 40.20 14.22 3.89
N LEU A 40 38.99 14.13 3.36
CA LEU A 40 38.59 14.80 2.13
C LEU A 40 37.67 15.96 2.52
N ARG A 41 38.13 17.20 2.32
CA ARG A 41 37.39 18.41 2.70
C ARG A 41 37.30 19.43 1.57
N THR A 42 36.21 20.19 1.55
CA THR A 42 35.99 21.36 0.70
C THR A 42 34.86 22.20 1.32
N ASP A 43 34.83 23.51 1.07
CA ASP A 43 33.68 24.35 1.41
C ASP A 43 32.67 24.39 0.24
N GLY A 44 33.03 23.81 -0.90
CA GLY A 44 32.15 23.60 -2.06
C GLY A 44 31.42 22.25 -2.00
N TRP A 45 31.03 21.75 -3.17
CA TRP A 45 30.38 20.43 -3.28
C TRP A 45 31.40 19.30 -3.19
N GLY A 46 31.08 18.27 -2.40
CA GLY A 46 31.74 16.96 -2.45
C GLY A 46 30.89 15.97 -3.24
N SER A 47 31.51 15.18 -4.13
CA SER A 47 30.83 14.11 -4.87
C SER A 47 31.70 12.86 -4.88
N VAL A 48 31.17 11.74 -4.37
CA VAL A 48 31.74 10.41 -4.51
C VAL A 48 30.83 9.61 -5.44
N ARG A 49 31.33 9.22 -6.61
CA ARG A 49 30.56 8.49 -7.62
C ARG A 49 31.36 7.29 -8.11
N ALA A 50 30.79 6.10 -7.93
CA ALA A 50 31.37 4.86 -8.44
C ALA A 50 30.30 4.04 -9.16
N GLY A 51 30.43 3.90 -10.49
CA GLY A 51 29.41 3.24 -11.33
C GLY A 51 29.22 1.75 -11.02
N LYS A 52 30.23 1.10 -10.41
CA LYS A 52 30.16 -0.30 -9.96
C LYS A 52 29.70 -0.45 -8.50
N GLY A 53 29.31 0.64 -7.84
CA GLY A 53 28.90 0.65 -6.43
C GLY A 53 29.94 1.23 -5.49
N VAL A 54 29.52 1.48 -4.24
CA VAL A 54 30.31 2.11 -3.18
C VAL A 54 30.27 1.24 -1.92
N PHE A 55 31.43 0.96 -1.33
CA PHE A 55 31.53 0.34 -0.01
C PHE A 55 32.18 1.32 0.98
N ILE A 56 31.44 1.67 2.04
CA ILE A 56 31.92 2.52 3.13
C ILE A 56 31.96 1.65 4.38
N SER A 57 33.13 1.48 4.96
CA SER A 57 33.31 0.58 6.10
C SER A 57 34.17 1.18 7.20
N ALA A 58 33.76 0.94 8.45
CA ALA A 58 34.58 1.11 9.65
C ALA A 58 35.16 -0.24 10.16
N ASP A 59 35.04 -1.32 9.39
CA ASP A 59 35.71 -2.59 9.66
C ASP A 59 37.21 -2.45 9.32
N VAL A 60 38.08 -2.84 10.24
CA VAL A 60 39.55 -2.63 10.11
C VAL A 60 40.16 -3.63 9.13
N GLN A 61 41.01 -3.15 8.21
CA GLN A 61 41.84 -3.96 7.33
C GLN A 61 43.33 -3.65 7.57
N PRO A 62 44.01 -4.34 8.51
CA PRO A 62 45.37 -4.01 8.91
C PRO A 62 46.36 -4.09 7.74
N GLY A 63 47.16 -3.04 7.56
CA GLY A 63 48.18 -2.96 6.51
C GLY A 63 47.63 -3.10 5.09
N ALA A 64 46.33 -2.82 4.88
CA ALA A 64 45.64 -3.08 3.61
C ALA A 64 45.81 -4.53 3.11
N GLN A 65 45.96 -5.48 4.03
CA GLN A 65 46.09 -6.91 3.69
C GLN A 65 44.71 -7.46 3.31
N GLY A 66 44.53 -7.71 2.01
CA GLY A 66 43.31 -8.28 1.43
C GLY A 66 42.79 -7.50 0.23
N GLN A 67 41.57 -7.81 -0.20
CA GLN A 67 40.93 -7.12 -1.31
C GLN A 67 40.34 -5.78 -0.85
N VAL A 68 40.26 -4.81 -1.75
CA VAL A 68 39.64 -3.49 -1.49
C VAL A 68 38.17 -3.63 -1.05
N LEU A 69 37.49 -4.67 -1.54
CA LEU A 69 36.09 -4.98 -1.24
C LEU A 69 35.95 -6.15 -0.24
N ALA A 70 36.90 -6.31 0.69
CA ALA A 70 36.76 -7.28 1.77
C ALA A 70 35.61 -6.86 2.71
N MET A 71 34.43 -7.47 2.52
CA MET A 71 33.17 -7.09 3.16
C MET A 71 32.51 -8.26 3.92
N GLN A 72 33.29 -9.29 4.28
CA GLN A 72 32.78 -10.53 4.89
C GLN A 72 31.95 -10.24 6.14
N GLU A 73 32.43 -9.36 7.02
CA GLU A 73 31.72 -8.96 8.24
C GLU A 73 30.38 -8.29 7.95
N ALA A 74 30.33 -7.37 6.98
CA ALA A 74 29.10 -6.68 6.59
C ALA A 74 28.07 -7.65 6.00
N VAL A 75 28.51 -8.55 5.11
CA VAL A 75 27.67 -9.59 4.51
C VAL A 75 27.18 -10.59 5.57
N ALA A 76 28.02 -10.97 6.54
CA ALA A 76 27.61 -11.87 7.63
C ALA A 76 26.50 -11.26 8.49
N ARG A 77 26.60 -9.97 8.85
CA ARG A 77 25.57 -9.25 9.61
C ARG A 77 24.24 -9.21 8.86
N LEU A 78 24.27 -8.91 7.55
CA LEU A 78 23.05 -8.89 6.72
C LEU A 78 22.44 -10.29 6.56
N LYS A 79 23.27 -11.33 6.44
CA LYS A 79 22.81 -12.72 6.38
C LYS A 79 22.14 -13.13 7.69
N GLN A 80 22.76 -12.84 8.83
CA GLN A 80 22.19 -13.12 10.14
C GLN A 80 20.82 -12.45 10.31
N ALA A 81 20.72 -11.16 9.95
CA ALA A 81 19.43 -10.44 10.00
C ALA A 81 18.37 -11.09 9.09
N GLY A 82 18.77 -11.58 7.91
CA GLY A 82 17.88 -12.32 7.01
C GLY A 82 17.40 -13.66 7.60
N ASP A 83 18.31 -14.44 8.20
CA ASP A 83 17.97 -15.73 8.83
C ASP A 83 17.02 -15.55 10.03
N GLU A 84 17.19 -14.48 10.80
CA GLU A 84 16.31 -14.12 11.92
C GLU A 84 14.92 -13.69 11.43
N LEU A 85 14.85 -12.83 10.41
CA LEU A 85 13.60 -12.40 9.79
C LEU A 85 12.86 -13.58 9.14
N GLN A 86 13.58 -14.52 8.51
CA GLN A 86 12.97 -15.70 7.89
C GLN A 86 12.20 -16.55 8.90
N LYS A 87 12.79 -16.80 10.08
CA LYS A 87 12.13 -17.55 11.16
C LYS A 87 10.89 -16.82 11.66
N LEU A 88 11.01 -15.50 11.89
CA LEU A 88 9.89 -14.69 12.35
C LEU A 88 8.75 -14.63 11.33
N SER A 89 9.08 -14.55 10.04
CA SER A 89 8.13 -14.55 8.93
C SER A 89 7.38 -15.88 8.82
N ALA A 90 8.08 -17.01 8.96
CA ALA A 90 7.45 -18.34 8.99
C ALA A 90 6.53 -18.54 10.21
N ASP A 91 6.93 -18.01 11.38
CA ASP A 91 6.08 -18.01 12.58
C ASP A 91 4.81 -17.17 12.36
N ALA A 92 4.93 -16.02 11.68
CA ALA A 92 3.81 -15.14 11.33
C ALA A 92 2.83 -15.82 10.36
N GLU A 93 3.34 -16.47 9.32
CA GLU A 93 2.54 -17.23 8.35
C GLU A 93 1.79 -18.39 9.03
N THR A 94 2.46 -19.12 9.94
CA THR A 94 1.83 -20.17 10.75
C THR A 94 0.69 -19.62 11.62
N ALA A 95 0.82 -18.36 12.08
CA ALA A 95 -0.21 -17.64 12.82
C ALA A 95 -1.26 -16.96 11.94
N LYS A 96 -1.23 -17.18 10.61
CA LYS A 96 -2.12 -16.56 9.60
C LYS A 96 -1.97 -15.04 9.46
N ALA A 97 -0.82 -14.49 9.83
CA ALA A 97 -0.47 -13.10 9.54
C ALA A 97 0.26 -13.02 8.19
N ASP A 98 0.21 -11.87 7.53
CA ASP A 98 0.95 -11.68 6.26
C ASP A 98 2.47 -11.71 6.51
N PRO A 99 3.23 -12.55 5.79
CA PRO A 99 4.66 -12.69 5.97
C PRO A 99 5.45 -11.50 5.40
N ALA A 100 6.67 -11.30 5.90
CA ALA A 100 7.61 -10.34 5.32
C ALA A 100 8.21 -10.87 4.00
N ASP A 101 8.56 -9.97 3.08
CA ASP A 101 9.27 -10.30 1.83
C ASP A 101 10.77 -10.56 2.08
N VAL A 102 11.05 -11.69 2.73
CA VAL A 102 12.41 -12.15 3.06
C VAL A 102 13.21 -12.43 1.78
N GLN A 103 12.54 -12.91 0.74
CA GLN A 103 13.19 -13.28 -0.52
C GLN A 103 13.82 -12.06 -1.19
N ALA A 104 13.15 -10.90 -1.19
CA ALA A 104 13.75 -9.68 -1.71
C ALA A 104 15.01 -9.24 -0.94
N GLN A 105 15.05 -9.46 0.38
CA GLN A 105 16.24 -9.16 1.19
C GLN A 105 17.42 -10.07 0.81
N LEU A 106 17.14 -11.37 0.69
CA LEU A 106 18.16 -12.35 0.32
C LEU A 106 18.69 -12.11 -1.10
N THR A 107 17.82 -11.82 -2.06
CA THR A 107 18.19 -11.45 -3.43
C THR A 107 19.04 -10.17 -3.48
N LEU A 108 18.69 -9.14 -2.70
CA LEU A 108 19.51 -7.93 -2.59
C LEU A 108 20.92 -8.26 -2.07
N LEU A 109 21.02 -9.12 -1.06
CA LEU A 109 22.29 -9.52 -0.46
C LEU A 109 23.16 -10.32 -1.45
N SER A 110 22.63 -11.41 -2.00
CA SER A 110 23.41 -12.39 -2.77
C SER A 110 23.75 -11.93 -4.18
N GLU A 111 22.85 -11.22 -4.86
CA GLU A 111 23.00 -10.88 -6.28
C GLU A 111 23.51 -9.45 -6.51
N ARG A 112 23.50 -8.59 -5.49
CA ARG A 112 23.82 -7.16 -5.65
C ARG A 112 24.88 -6.67 -4.67
N LEU A 113 24.69 -6.90 -3.37
CA LEU A 113 25.58 -6.37 -2.33
C LEU A 113 26.91 -7.13 -2.24
N ASP A 114 26.91 -8.47 -2.31
CA ASP A 114 28.16 -9.23 -2.27
C ASP A 114 29.09 -8.81 -3.41
N LYS A 115 30.30 -8.37 -3.05
CA LYS A 115 31.32 -7.81 -3.96
C LYS A 115 30.84 -6.65 -4.84
N LEU A 116 29.73 -5.99 -4.49
CA LEU A 116 29.10 -4.94 -5.30
C LEU A 116 28.86 -5.40 -6.76
N GLN A 117 28.20 -6.55 -6.93
CA GLN A 117 27.85 -7.09 -8.25
C GLN A 117 26.94 -6.17 -9.08
N ALA A 118 26.29 -5.20 -8.44
CA ALA A 118 25.49 -4.16 -9.08
C ALA A 118 25.88 -2.75 -8.57
N SER A 119 25.31 -1.71 -9.18
CA SER A 119 25.49 -0.31 -8.75
C SER A 119 24.75 -0.03 -7.43
N VAL A 120 25.29 -0.55 -6.33
CA VAL A 120 24.71 -0.44 -4.98
C VAL A 120 25.67 0.23 -4.01
N THR A 121 25.15 0.69 -2.87
CA THR A 121 25.96 1.22 -1.77
C THR A 121 25.78 0.35 -0.53
N LEU A 122 26.90 -0.08 0.05
CA LEU A 122 26.92 -0.79 1.33
C LEU A 122 27.67 0.05 2.36
N ILE A 123 27.04 0.32 3.50
CA ILE A 123 27.63 1.03 4.62
C ILE A 123 27.68 0.06 5.82
N SER A 124 28.85 -0.13 6.41
CA SER A 124 29.06 -1.06 7.53
C SER A 124 29.89 -0.42 8.63
N ALA A 125 29.47 -0.64 9.89
CA ALA A 125 30.28 -0.29 11.05
C ALA A 125 30.09 -1.34 12.17
N PRO A 126 31.17 -1.87 12.77
CA PRO A 126 31.09 -2.89 13.82
C PRO A 126 30.57 -2.36 15.16
N GLN A 127 30.64 -1.05 15.39
CA GLN A 127 30.35 -0.41 16.68
C GLN A 127 29.18 0.59 16.60
N GLY A 128 28.33 0.46 15.58
CA GLY A 128 27.12 1.27 15.40
C GLY A 128 27.22 2.33 14.31
N MET A 129 26.05 2.84 13.91
CA MET A 129 25.88 3.89 12.92
C MET A 129 24.79 4.86 13.41
N ALA A 130 24.97 6.15 13.15
CA ALA A 130 23.98 7.17 13.47
C ALA A 130 23.76 8.07 12.26
N PHE A 131 22.49 8.33 11.96
CA PHE A 131 22.07 9.28 10.93
C PHE A 131 21.31 10.40 11.62
N THR A 132 21.81 11.63 11.49
CA THR A 132 21.22 12.81 12.13
C THR A 132 21.04 13.92 11.10
N SER A 133 20.01 14.75 11.29
CA SER A 133 19.71 15.90 10.44
C SER A 133 19.17 17.03 11.29
N GLY A 134 19.58 18.27 10.98
CA GLY A 134 19.02 19.47 11.63
C GLY A 134 17.62 19.84 11.12
N GLN A 135 17.13 19.17 10.07
CA GLN A 135 15.79 19.35 9.51
C GLN A 135 15.13 17.98 9.27
N HIS A 136 15.14 17.50 8.02
CA HIS A 136 14.46 16.28 7.62
C HIS A 136 15.45 15.13 7.41
N LEU A 137 15.01 13.92 7.74
CA LEU A 137 15.64 12.66 7.34
C LEU A 137 14.58 11.89 6.54
N GLN A 138 14.89 11.56 5.29
CA GLN A 138 13.98 10.84 4.39
C GLN A 138 14.63 9.55 3.94
N LEU A 139 13.93 8.43 4.11
CA LEU A 139 14.27 7.13 3.57
C LEU A 139 13.19 6.75 2.56
N ALA A 140 13.56 6.56 1.31
CA ALA A 140 12.63 6.23 0.23
C ALA A 140 13.22 5.11 -0.63
N ALA A 141 12.39 4.13 -0.97
CA ALA A 141 12.72 3.04 -1.87
C ALA A 141 11.52 2.79 -2.78
N GLU A 142 11.76 2.53 -4.07
CA GLU A 142 10.71 2.27 -5.06
C GLU A 142 10.06 0.89 -4.87
N ARG A 143 10.83 -0.08 -4.35
CA ARG A 143 10.35 -1.45 -4.12
C ARG A 143 10.13 -1.71 -2.65
N ASN A 144 11.21 -1.94 -1.90
CA ASN A 144 11.12 -2.39 -0.51
C ASN A 144 11.97 -1.51 0.42
N LEU A 145 11.40 -1.17 1.58
CA LEU A 145 12.12 -0.63 2.74
C LEU A 145 12.11 -1.69 3.84
N MET A 146 13.29 -2.10 4.31
CA MET A 146 13.46 -3.14 5.32
C MET A 146 14.21 -2.58 6.53
N LEU A 147 13.67 -2.80 7.73
CA LEU A 147 14.26 -2.39 9.00
C LEU A 147 14.33 -3.62 9.92
N ASN A 148 15.54 -4.12 10.15
CA ASN A 148 15.78 -5.32 10.94
C ASN A 148 16.60 -4.97 12.18
N ALA A 149 16.21 -5.50 13.35
CA ALA A 149 16.94 -5.37 14.59
C ALA A 149 16.97 -6.73 15.30
N GLY A 150 18.16 -7.19 15.72
CA GLY A 150 18.32 -8.46 16.43
C GLY A 150 17.90 -8.43 17.90
N ASN A 151 17.61 -7.23 18.45
CA ASN A 151 17.14 -7.05 19.82
C ASN A 151 15.85 -6.21 19.86
N GLU A 152 15.98 -4.88 19.83
CA GLU A 152 14.86 -3.95 19.98
C GLU A 152 14.87 -2.91 18.85
N ALA A 153 13.67 -2.45 18.46
CA ALA A 153 13.48 -1.37 17.52
C ALA A 153 12.54 -0.32 18.14
N ASP A 154 13.09 0.83 18.51
CA ASP A 154 12.34 1.92 19.11
C ASP A 154 12.00 2.98 18.07
N VAL A 155 10.69 3.28 17.94
CA VAL A 155 10.19 4.38 17.10
C VAL A 155 9.52 5.40 18.00
N SER A 156 10.20 6.52 18.22
CA SER A 156 9.72 7.60 19.10
C SER A 156 9.36 8.85 18.29
N VAL A 157 8.13 9.35 18.46
CA VAL A 157 7.65 10.55 17.77
C VAL A 157 6.98 11.49 18.77
N VAL A 158 7.48 12.73 18.87
CA VAL A 158 7.02 13.71 19.88
C VAL A 158 5.63 14.26 19.59
N LYS A 159 5.25 14.37 18.31
CA LYS A 159 3.96 14.98 17.91
C LYS A 159 2.97 13.95 17.41
N ARG A 160 3.18 13.44 16.19
CA ARG A 160 2.23 12.54 15.53
C ARG A 160 2.97 11.50 14.71
N LEU A 161 2.71 10.23 15.00
CA LEU A 161 3.04 9.11 14.13
C LEU A 161 1.87 8.87 13.17
N PHE A 162 2.17 8.77 11.87
CA PHE A 162 1.21 8.36 10.84
C PHE A 162 1.77 7.12 10.13
N ILE A 163 0.94 6.09 10.03
CA ILE A 163 1.24 4.85 9.30
C ILE A 163 0.13 4.69 8.26
N GLY A 164 0.45 4.92 6.99
CA GLY A 164 -0.45 4.70 5.87
C GLY A 164 0.02 3.51 5.05
N VAL A 165 -0.87 2.56 4.79
CA VAL A 165 -0.61 1.36 3.99
C VAL A 165 -1.60 1.32 2.82
N GLY A 166 -1.14 0.91 1.64
CA GLY A 166 -1.97 0.85 0.44
C GLY A 166 -2.82 -0.43 0.34
N GLU A 167 -2.31 -1.55 0.87
CA GLU A 167 -2.93 -2.88 0.70
C GLU A 167 -3.26 -3.54 2.04
N GLY A 168 -2.27 -3.71 2.92
CA GLY A 168 -2.47 -4.41 4.20
C GLY A 168 -1.51 -3.96 5.29
N LEU A 169 -1.97 -4.08 6.54
CA LEU A 169 -1.17 -3.89 7.75
C LEU A 169 -1.21 -5.17 8.58
N SER A 170 -0.06 -5.87 8.66
CA SER A 170 0.11 -7.07 9.47
C SER A 170 1.00 -6.77 10.69
N LEU A 171 0.49 -7.04 11.89
CA LEU A 171 1.21 -6.87 13.16
C LEU A 171 1.25 -8.21 13.90
N PHE A 172 2.44 -8.81 13.97
CA PHE A 172 2.64 -10.11 14.59
C PHE A 172 3.57 -10.03 15.80
N VAL A 173 3.18 -10.67 16.91
CA VAL A 173 4.01 -10.81 18.12
C VAL A 173 4.08 -12.27 18.53
N ARG A 174 5.30 -12.82 18.59
CA ARG A 174 5.50 -14.25 18.86
C ARG A 174 5.32 -14.67 20.31
N LYS A 175 5.69 -13.82 21.28
CA LYS A 175 5.85 -14.26 22.69
C LYS A 175 5.10 -13.42 23.73
N LEU A 176 5.38 -12.12 23.82
CA LEU A 176 4.97 -11.29 24.97
C LEU A 176 3.61 -10.58 24.79
N GLY A 177 2.95 -10.78 23.65
CA GLY A 177 1.66 -10.16 23.34
C GLY A 177 1.76 -8.69 22.89
N MET A 178 0.61 -8.09 22.61
CA MET A 178 0.48 -6.72 22.10
C MET A 178 -0.17 -5.81 23.15
N LYS A 179 0.30 -4.56 23.26
CA LYS A 179 -0.31 -3.51 24.08
C LYS A 179 -0.63 -2.30 23.22
N LEU A 180 -1.91 -1.93 23.15
CA LEU A 180 -2.40 -0.75 22.46
C LEU A 180 -3.07 0.16 23.51
N ILE A 181 -2.39 1.23 23.91
CA ILE A 181 -2.79 2.06 25.05
C ILE A 181 -2.77 3.53 24.62
N ALA A 182 -3.88 4.23 24.85
CA ALA A 182 -3.94 5.69 24.80
C ALA A 182 -4.10 6.22 26.23
N ASN A 183 -3.15 7.04 26.70
CA ASN A 183 -3.23 7.66 28.03
C ASN A 183 -4.35 8.72 28.09
N GLN A 184 -4.56 9.43 26.97
CA GLN A 184 -5.62 10.41 26.79
C GLN A 184 -6.13 10.34 25.36
N GLY A 185 -7.38 10.74 25.16
CA GLY A 185 -8.05 10.67 23.86
C GLY A 185 -8.69 9.31 23.61
N ALA A 186 -9.64 9.30 22.66
CA ALA A 186 -10.39 8.10 22.31
C ALA A 186 -9.55 7.13 21.47
N VAL A 187 -9.69 5.83 21.75
CA VAL A 187 -9.24 4.77 20.84
C VAL A 187 -10.39 4.43 19.91
N GLN A 188 -10.14 4.50 18.60
CA GLN A 188 -11.11 4.13 17.58
C GLN A 188 -10.53 3.01 16.72
N ILE A 189 -11.27 1.90 16.62
CA ILE A 189 -10.95 0.76 15.77
C ILE A 189 -12.17 0.52 14.89
N GLN A 190 -11.98 0.48 13.57
CA GLN A 190 -13.08 0.39 12.61
C GLN A 190 -12.70 -0.52 11.45
N ALA A 191 -13.63 -1.37 11.02
CA ALA A 191 -13.63 -2.01 9.72
C ALA A 191 -14.79 -1.39 8.92
N GLN A 192 -14.49 -0.40 8.08
CA GLN A 192 -15.52 0.46 7.47
C GLN A 192 -16.31 -0.22 6.35
N ASN A 193 -15.67 -1.16 5.64
CA ASN A 193 -16.25 -1.86 4.49
C ASN A 193 -16.15 -3.40 4.61
N ASP A 194 -15.72 -3.92 5.77
CA ASP A 194 -15.52 -5.35 5.97
C ASP A 194 -15.77 -5.74 7.44
N ARG A 195 -15.60 -7.03 7.74
CA ARG A 195 -15.79 -7.63 9.05
C ARG A 195 -14.66 -7.24 10.00
N MET A 196 -15.05 -6.92 11.24
CA MET A 196 -14.16 -6.93 12.39
C MET A 196 -14.21 -8.29 13.08
N GLU A 197 -13.05 -8.87 13.38
CA GLU A 197 -12.92 -10.11 14.15
C GLU A 197 -11.99 -9.87 15.35
N ILE A 198 -12.48 -10.22 16.55
CA ILE A 198 -11.71 -10.16 17.80
C ILE A 198 -11.85 -11.53 18.46
N LEU A 199 -10.73 -12.23 18.61
CA LEU A 199 -10.69 -13.60 19.12
C LEU A 199 -9.70 -13.72 20.28
N ALA A 200 -10.10 -14.42 21.33
CA ALA A 200 -9.24 -14.83 22.42
C ALA A 200 -9.42 -16.33 22.69
N ARG A 201 -8.32 -17.07 22.84
CA ARG A 201 -8.36 -18.49 23.24
C ARG A 201 -8.78 -18.68 24.69
N MET A 202 -8.51 -17.68 25.52
CA MET A 202 -8.86 -17.66 26.95
C MET A 202 -10.04 -16.70 27.16
N GLY A 203 -10.05 -15.97 28.28
CA GLY A 203 -11.07 -14.96 28.55
C GLY A 203 -10.98 -13.75 27.62
N MET A 204 -12.10 -13.04 27.51
CA MET A 204 -12.22 -11.74 26.87
C MET A 204 -13.05 -10.84 27.77
N ASP A 205 -12.47 -9.70 28.16
CA ASP A 205 -13.11 -8.71 29.03
C ASP A 205 -13.45 -7.46 28.21
N ILE A 206 -14.70 -7.02 28.27
CA ILE A 206 -15.17 -5.74 27.72
C ILE A 206 -15.75 -4.96 28.89
N VAL A 207 -15.04 -3.92 29.33
CA VAL A 207 -15.36 -3.21 30.58
C VAL A 207 -15.32 -1.71 30.34
N SER A 208 -16.40 -1.03 30.73
CA SER A 208 -16.39 0.41 30.99
C SER A 208 -16.40 0.60 32.52
N THR A 209 -15.41 1.31 33.05
CA THR A 209 -15.21 1.45 34.50
C THR A 209 -16.05 2.55 35.12
N GLU A 210 -16.39 3.58 34.34
CA GLU A 210 -17.07 4.78 34.82
C GLU A 210 -18.37 5.07 34.07
N ASP A 211 -18.64 4.37 32.96
CA ASP A 211 -19.76 4.67 32.06
C ASP A 211 -20.35 3.37 31.46
N GLU A 212 -21.13 3.50 30.40
CA GLU A 212 -21.88 2.42 29.76
C GLU A 212 -21.11 1.63 28.68
N ILE A 213 -21.64 0.45 28.33
CA ILE A 213 -21.21 -0.36 27.18
C ILE A 213 -22.37 -0.40 26.19
N HIS A 214 -22.13 0.10 24.97
CA HIS A 214 -23.11 0.09 23.89
C HIS A 214 -22.79 -1.01 22.89
N ILE A 215 -23.68 -1.99 22.77
CA ILE A 215 -23.62 -3.03 21.73
C ILE A 215 -24.86 -2.86 20.86
N THR A 216 -24.66 -2.36 19.65
CA THR A 216 -25.75 -2.08 18.72
C THR A 216 -25.47 -2.80 17.41
N ALA A 217 -26.48 -3.47 16.85
CA ALA A 217 -26.40 -4.08 15.53
C ALA A 217 -27.66 -3.75 14.72
N LYS A 218 -27.48 -3.48 13.43
CA LYS A 218 -28.60 -3.18 12.52
C LYS A 218 -29.51 -4.40 12.27
N LYS A 219 -28.93 -5.60 12.27
CA LYS A 219 -29.64 -6.84 11.93
C LYS A 219 -29.93 -7.70 13.15
N LYS A 220 -28.88 -8.12 13.88
CA LYS A 220 -29.01 -9.13 14.95
C LYS A 220 -27.83 -9.09 15.91
N ILE A 221 -28.10 -9.31 17.20
CA ILE A 221 -27.09 -9.61 18.23
C ILE A 221 -27.34 -11.03 18.74
N ILE A 222 -26.28 -11.83 18.89
CA ILE A 222 -26.33 -13.18 19.47
C ILE A 222 -25.27 -13.29 20.55
N LEU A 223 -25.70 -13.58 21.78
CA LEU A 223 -24.84 -13.94 22.89
C LEU A 223 -25.04 -15.42 23.18
N ASN A 224 -24.01 -16.24 23.02
CA ASN A 224 -24.11 -17.70 23.20
C ASN A 224 -23.00 -18.20 24.13
N ALA A 225 -23.38 -19.05 25.09
CA ALA A 225 -22.46 -19.80 25.93
C ALA A 225 -22.94 -21.25 26.06
N ALA A 226 -22.15 -22.19 25.53
CA ALA A 226 -22.39 -23.63 25.61
C ALA A 226 -23.82 -24.06 25.20
N GLY A 227 -24.42 -23.39 24.20
CA GLY A 227 -25.77 -23.70 23.71
C GLY A 227 -26.90 -22.99 24.44
N THR A 228 -26.64 -22.27 25.54
CA THR A 228 -27.57 -21.28 26.10
C THR A 228 -27.32 -19.94 25.43
N TYR A 229 -28.38 -19.23 25.02
CA TYR A 229 -28.21 -17.98 24.27
C TYR A 229 -29.30 -16.96 24.51
N ILE A 230 -28.97 -15.71 24.19
CA ILE A 230 -29.90 -14.60 24.01
C ILE A 230 -29.68 -14.04 22.61
N SER A 231 -30.76 -13.92 21.85
CA SER A 231 -30.81 -13.39 20.49
C SER A 231 -31.73 -12.17 20.45
N LEU A 232 -31.25 -11.08 19.85
CA LEU A 232 -31.97 -9.81 19.70
C LEU A 232 -32.04 -9.45 18.22
N ASP A 233 -33.25 -9.33 17.68
CA ASP A 233 -33.48 -8.85 16.31
C ASP A 233 -34.76 -8.00 16.21
N GLN A 234 -35.12 -7.59 14.99
CA GLN A 234 -36.29 -6.74 14.73
C GLN A 234 -37.64 -7.40 15.11
N HIS A 235 -37.68 -8.73 15.27
CA HIS A 235 -38.90 -9.48 15.55
C HIS A 235 -39.09 -9.74 17.04
N GLY A 236 -38.02 -9.70 17.84
CA GLY A 236 -38.12 -9.77 19.28
C GLY A 236 -36.84 -10.23 19.99
N ILE A 237 -37.04 -10.70 21.22
CA ILE A 237 -36.01 -11.24 22.10
C ILE A 237 -36.26 -12.75 22.23
N GLU A 238 -35.24 -13.55 21.92
CA GLU A 238 -35.27 -15.01 22.10
C GLU A 238 -34.23 -15.41 23.14
N SER A 239 -34.70 -15.99 24.26
CA SER A 239 -33.85 -16.50 25.35
C SER A 239 -34.02 -18.01 25.43
N GLY A 240 -33.02 -18.77 24.98
CA GLY A 240 -33.08 -20.23 24.86
C GLY A 240 -32.10 -20.94 25.79
N THR A 241 -32.56 -21.97 26.50
CA THR A 241 -31.72 -22.88 27.28
C THR A 241 -32.36 -24.28 27.38
N GLN A 242 -31.54 -25.31 27.55
CA GLN A 242 -31.98 -26.69 27.83
C GLN A 242 -32.06 -26.99 29.34
N GLY A 243 -31.53 -26.09 30.18
CA GLY A 243 -31.54 -26.20 31.63
C GLY A 243 -32.60 -25.30 32.28
N ASP A 244 -32.41 -25.04 33.57
CA ASP A 244 -33.29 -24.15 34.32
C ASP A 244 -33.12 -22.68 33.87
N TYR A 245 -34.25 -21.99 33.68
CA TYR A 245 -34.27 -20.53 33.47
C TYR A 245 -34.53 -19.82 34.80
N LEU A 246 -33.45 -19.50 35.53
CA LEU A 246 -33.52 -18.91 36.87
C LEU A 246 -33.51 -17.38 36.82
N ILE A 247 -34.64 -16.75 37.15
CA ILE A 247 -34.73 -15.30 37.35
C ILE A 247 -34.71 -15.00 38.84
N LYS A 248 -33.67 -14.30 39.31
CA LYS A 248 -33.57 -13.82 40.70
C LYS A 248 -33.74 -12.30 40.71
N SER A 249 -34.89 -11.82 41.18
CA SER A 249 -35.19 -10.38 41.24
C SER A 249 -35.94 -10.00 42.51
N ALA A 250 -35.72 -8.78 43.00
CA ALA A 250 -36.54 -8.16 44.03
C ALA A 250 -37.91 -7.71 43.50
N HIS A 251 -38.02 -7.43 42.19
CA HIS A 251 -39.24 -6.99 41.52
C HIS A 251 -39.26 -7.46 40.05
N PHE A 252 -40.36 -8.06 39.62
CA PHE A 252 -40.56 -8.49 38.25
C PHE A 252 -41.96 -8.08 37.80
N ASP A 253 -42.03 -7.27 36.76
CA ASP A 253 -43.27 -6.73 36.20
C ASP A 253 -43.29 -6.95 34.69
N HIS A 254 -44.46 -7.28 34.14
CA HIS A 254 -44.63 -7.56 32.72
C HIS A 254 -45.48 -6.46 32.10
N GLN A 255 -44.81 -5.49 31.48
CA GLN A 255 -45.44 -4.31 30.88
C GLN A 255 -45.63 -4.46 29.37
N GLY A 256 -46.37 -3.51 28.76
CA GLY A 256 -46.56 -3.45 27.31
C GLY A 256 -45.26 -3.19 26.53
N PRO A 257 -45.28 -3.33 25.19
CA PRO A 257 -44.08 -3.19 24.36
C PRO A 257 -43.52 -1.75 24.39
N ALA A 258 -42.19 -1.65 24.32
CA ALA A 258 -41.45 -0.40 24.16
C ALA A 258 -40.55 -0.47 22.91
N SER A 259 -40.08 0.69 22.43
CA SER A 259 -39.19 0.77 21.26
C SER A 259 -38.09 1.80 21.50
N MET A 260 -36.87 1.45 21.08
CA MET A 260 -35.72 2.34 21.05
C MET A 260 -35.03 2.20 19.68
N PRO A 261 -35.03 3.23 18.83
CA PRO A 261 -34.35 3.17 17.54
C PRO A 261 -32.84 3.00 17.71
N ALA A 262 -32.26 1.99 17.08
CA ALA A 262 -30.81 1.83 17.00
C ALA A 262 -30.23 2.89 16.04
N THR A 263 -29.65 3.96 16.58
CA THR A 263 -28.89 4.93 15.79
C THR A 263 -27.48 4.41 15.59
N HIS A 264 -27.08 4.15 14.35
CA HIS A 264 -25.71 3.80 13.99
C HIS A 264 -25.00 5.03 13.41
N PRO A 265 -23.71 5.27 13.72
CA PRO A 265 -22.95 6.30 13.03
C PRO A 265 -22.98 6.03 11.52
N GLU A 266 -23.36 7.03 10.72
CA GLU A 266 -23.12 6.96 9.28
C GLU A 266 -21.61 6.93 9.06
N TYR A 267 -21.11 5.85 8.46
CA TYR A 267 -19.70 5.79 8.10
C TYR A 267 -19.39 6.88 7.08
N PRO A 268 -18.34 7.68 7.28
CA PRO A 268 -17.92 8.64 6.28
C PRO A 268 -17.57 7.86 5.01
N LYS A 269 -18.27 8.17 3.91
CA LYS A 269 -17.89 7.68 2.60
C LYS A 269 -16.53 8.30 2.30
N LEU A 270 -15.48 7.48 2.21
CA LEU A 270 -14.26 7.92 1.57
C LEU A 270 -14.64 8.29 0.13
N ASP A 271 -14.45 9.56 -0.26
CA ASP A 271 -14.63 10.08 -1.62
C ASP A 271 -13.59 9.51 -2.61
N ALA A 272 -13.32 8.22 -2.50
CA ALA A 272 -12.66 7.43 -3.53
C ALA A 272 -13.67 6.84 -4.52
N ALA A 273 -14.95 7.23 -4.42
CA ALA A 273 -15.97 6.94 -5.40
C ALA A 273 -15.69 7.75 -6.68
N GLN A 274 -15.11 7.12 -7.69
CA GLN A 274 -15.06 7.74 -9.02
C GLN A 274 -16.44 7.62 -9.66
N ARG A 275 -17.05 8.76 -10.02
CA ARG A 275 -18.34 8.77 -10.70
C ARG A 275 -18.16 8.26 -12.13
N ILE A 276 -18.65 7.06 -12.43
CA ILE A 276 -18.68 6.54 -13.80
C ILE A 276 -19.96 7.04 -14.47
N LYS A 277 -19.82 7.55 -15.70
CA LYS A 277 -20.94 7.96 -16.56
C LYS A 277 -20.86 7.23 -17.89
N LEU A 278 -21.76 6.27 -18.10
CA LEU A 278 -21.86 5.48 -19.32
C LEU A 278 -22.98 6.02 -20.20
N ARG A 279 -22.76 6.10 -21.51
CA ARG A 279 -23.82 6.38 -22.47
C ARG A 279 -24.31 5.09 -23.10
N ILE A 280 -25.60 4.78 -22.93
CA ILE A 280 -26.21 3.54 -23.44
C ILE A 280 -27.04 3.88 -24.68
N ALA A 281 -26.42 3.75 -25.86
CA ALA A 281 -27.08 4.00 -27.15
C ALA A 281 -27.78 2.73 -27.66
N ARG A 282 -28.83 2.91 -28.48
CA ARG A 282 -29.55 1.81 -29.16
C ARG A 282 -28.71 1.10 -30.23
N ALA A 283 -27.77 1.80 -30.83
CA ALA A 283 -26.82 1.25 -31.79
C ALA A 283 -25.49 2.05 -31.74
N PRO A 284 -24.34 1.46 -32.11
CA PRO A 284 -23.03 2.11 -32.03
C PRO A 284 -22.96 3.44 -32.78
N THR A 285 -23.67 3.56 -33.90
CA THR A 285 -23.71 4.74 -34.78
C THR A 285 -24.90 5.68 -34.53
N ALA A 286 -25.84 5.31 -33.65
CA ALA A 286 -27.02 6.12 -33.39
C ALA A 286 -26.76 7.13 -32.27
N THR A 287 -26.15 8.27 -32.60
CA THR A 287 -25.81 9.32 -31.64
C THR A 287 -27.04 9.96 -30.97
N GLN A 288 -28.23 9.85 -31.56
CA GLN A 288 -29.47 10.46 -31.08
C GLN A 288 -30.58 9.46 -30.68
N SER A 289 -30.31 8.14 -30.73
CA SER A 289 -31.31 7.12 -30.37
C SER A 289 -30.91 6.41 -29.08
N ASN A 290 -31.60 6.76 -28.00
CA ASN A 290 -31.33 6.26 -26.66
C ASN A 290 -32.44 5.30 -26.19
N TRP A 291 -32.16 4.54 -25.14
CA TRP A 291 -33.12 3.68 -24.47
C TRP A 291 -33.95 4.45 -23.41
N ALA A 292 -34.41 5.65 -23.73
CA ALA A 292 -35.21 6.46 -22.83
C ALA A 292 -36.46 5.69 -22.36
N GLY A 293 -36.72 5.69 -21.05
CA GLY A 293 -37.82 4.95 -20.45
C GLY A 293 -37.56 3.44 -20.25
N MET A 294 -36.37 2.93 -20.59
CA MET A 294 -36.04 1.51 -20.41
C MET A 294 -35.63 1.23 -18.95
N PRO A 295 -36.32 0.30 -18.24
CA PRO A 295 -35.88 -0.14 -16.93
C PRO A 295 -34.58 -0.95 -17.03
N TYR A 296 -33.72 -0.83 -16.01
CA TYR A 296 -32.47 -1.54 -15.91
C TYR A 296 -32.15 -1.99 -14.49
N THR A 297 -31.35 -3.05 -14.38
CA THR A 297 -30.64 -3.44 -13.16
C THR A 297 -29.14 -3.44 -13.44
N LEU A 298 -28.39 -2.69 -12.65
CA LEU A 298 -26.94 -2.66 -12.66
C LEU A 298 -26.44 -3.56 -11.52
N TYR A 299 -25.52 -4.46 -11.83
CA TYR A 299 -24.86 -5.34 -10.88
C TYR A 299 -23.38 -5.00 -10.79
N ALA A 300 -22.81 -5.09 -9.59
CA ALA A 300 -21.39 -5.03 -9.29
C ALA A 300 -20.96 -6.42 -8.80
N ASP A 301 -20.04 -7.08 -9.52
CA ASP A 301 -19.55 -8.44 -9.19
C ASP A 301 -20.67 -9.47 -8.91
N GLY A 302 -21.81 -9.33 -9.61
CA GLY A 302 -22.97 -10.21 -9.48
C GLY A 302 -23.99 -9.81 -8.40
N ALA A 303 -23.70 -8.82 -7.56
CA ALA A 303 -24.65 -8.25 -6.60
C ALA A 303 -25.39 -7.03 -7.20
N PRO A 304 -26.71 -6.90 -7.01
CA PRO A 304 -27.46 -5.75 -7.55
C PRO A 304 -27.01 -4.46 -6.86
N LEU A 305 -26.50 -3.52 -7.66
CA LEU A 305 -26.01 -2.21 -7.23
C LEU A 305 -27.10 -1.15 -7.33
N GLN A 306 -27.81 -1.09 -8.45
CA GLN A 306 -28.79 -0.05 -8.73
C GLN A 306 -29.89 -0.56 -9.66
N GLN A 307 -31.14 -0.16 -9.38
CA GLN A 307 -32.27 -0.35 -10.29
C GLN A 307 -32.85 1.01 -10.66
N GLY A 308 -33.26 1.18 -11.91
CA GLY A 308 -33.79 2.45 -12.37
C GLY A 308 -34.37 2.39 -13.76
N VAL A 309 -34.73 3.55 -14.28
CA VAL A 309 -35.19 3.74 -15.65
C VAL A 309 -34.24 4.73 -16.32
N LEU A 310 -33.77 4.40 -17.53
CA LEU A 310 -32.89 5.30 -18.29
C LEU A 310 -33.66 6.56 -18.70
N ASP A 311 -33.02 7.71 -18.55
CA ASP A 311 -33.56 9.01 -18.94
C ASP A 311 -33.42 9.26 -20.46
N ASP A 312 -33.94 10.39 -20.93
CA ASP A 312 -33.85 10.82 -22.33
C ASP A 312 -32.41 11.09 -22.78
N THR A 313 -31.51 11.40 -21.84
CA THR A 313 -30.09 11.63 -22.08
C THR A 313 -29.34 10.33 -22.40
N GLY A 314 -29.88 9.17 -22.02
CA GLY A 314 -29.27 7.85 -22.23
C GLY A 314 -28.01 7.63 -21.40
N TYR A 315 -27.78 8.47 -20.38
CA TYR A 315 -26.64 8.32 -19.49
C TYR A 315 -27.02 7.55 -18.23
N LEU A 316 -26.20 6.56 -17.91
CA LEU A 316 -26.21 5.87 -16.64
C LEU A 316 -25.03 6.36 -15.81
N ALA A 317 -25.30 6.91 -14.63
CA ALA A 317 -24.26 7.38 -13.72
C ALA A 317 -24.35 6.64 -12.38
N PHE A 318 -23.23 6.04 -11.97
CA PHE A 318 -23.09 5.32 -10.70
C PHE A 318 -21.70 5.55 -10.12
N ASP A 319 -21.57 5.28 -8.82
CA ASP A 319 -20.33 5.45 -8.09
C ASP A 319 -19.52 4.15 -8.16
N HIS A 320 -18.29 4.24 -8.66
CA HIS A 320 -17.38 3.11 -8.70
C HIS A 320 -16.68 2.92 -7.36
N GLN A 321 -16.64 1.69 -6.86
CA GLN A 321 -15.84 1.30 -5.71
C GLN A 321 -14.57 0.61 -6.19
N ILE A 322 -13.41 0.99 -5.64
CA ILE A 322 -12.09 0.50 -6.06
C ILE A 322 -11.99 -1.04 -6.03
N VAL A 323 -12.76 -1.70 -5.16
CA VAL A 323 -12.77 -3.17 -5.02
C VAL A 323 -13.60 -3.89 -6.09
N THR A 324 -14.38 -3.17 -6.91
CA THR A 324 -15.29 -3.78 -7.90
C THR A 324 -14.58 -4.12 -9.20
N GLN A 325 -14.62 -5.39 -9.62
CA GLN A 325 -13.88 -5.88 -10.79
C GLN A 325 -14.69 -5.82 -12.10
N GLN A 326 -16.00 -5.95 -12.02
CA GLN A 326 -16.88 -5.88 -13.18
C GLN A 326 -18.26 -5.32 -12.86
N TYR A 327 -18.84 -4.62 -13.82
CA TYR A 327 -20.26 -4.28 -13.82
C TYR A 327 -21.02 -5.02 -14.93
N LEU A 328 -22.25 -5.40 -14.61
CA LEU A 328 -23.20 -5.95 -15.57
C LEU A 328 -24.45 -5.08 -15.55
N LEU A 329 -24.79 -4.46 -16.67
CA LEU A 329 -26.05 -3.76 -16.86
C LEU A 329 -27.01 -4.66 -17.62
N GLU A 330 -28.14 -5.01 -17.02
CA GLU A 330 -29.23 -5.74 -17.66
C GLU A 330 -30.40 -4.79 -17.92
N LEU A 331 -30.80 -4.65 -19.17
CA LEU A 331 -32.01 -3.93 -19.56
C LEU A 331 -33.21 -4.87 -19.54
N ALA A 332 -34.39 -4.35 -19.24
CA ALA A 332 -35.62 -5.14 -19.17
C ALA A 332 -36.02 -5.83 -20.50
N ASN A 333 -35.48 -5.36 -21.62
CA ASN A 333 -35.65 -5.99 -22.93
C ASN A 333 -34.68 -7.17 -23.20
N GLY A 334 -33.87 -7.55 -22.22
CA GLY A 334 -32.91 -8.67 -22.30
C GLY A 334 -31.54 -8.31 -22.87
N VAL A 335 -31.28 -7.02 -23.15
CA VAL A 335 -29.95 -6.56 -23.59
C VAL A 335 -29.03 -6.37 -22.39
N ASN A 336 -27.85 -6.99 -22.46
CA ASN A 336 -26.88 -6.97 -21.37
C ASN A 336 -25.56 -6.31 -21.82
N TYR A 337 -25.03 -5.40 -20.98
CA TYR A 337 -23.73 -4.78 -21.18
C TYR A 337 -22.78 -5.19 -20.05
N ARG A 338 -21.67 -5.83 -20.40
CA ARG A 338 -20.56 -6.10 -19.48
C ARG A 338 -19.57 -4.95 -19.55
N ILE A 339 -19.29 -4.33 -18.41
CA ILE A 339 -18.35 -3.24 -18.26
C ILE A 339 -17.19 -3.78 -17.40
N PRO A 340 -16.11 -4.29 -18.01
CA PRO A 340 -14.95 -4.72 -17.25
C PRO A 340 -14.25 -3.50 -16.64
N ILE A 341 -13.76 -3.63 -15.41
CA ILE A 341 -12.85 -2.66 -14.79
C ILE A 341 -11.43 -3.23 -14.90
N PRO A 342 -10.61 -2.78 -15.86
CA PRO A 342 -9.25 -3.27 -16.00
C PRO A 342 -8.33 -2.64 -14.95
N GLU A 343 -7.70 -3.45 -14.10
CA GLU A 343 -6.68 -2.98 -13.13
C GLU A 343 -5.34 -2.64 -13.82
N GLN A 344 -5.03 -3.28 -14.95
CA GLN A 344 -3.83 -3.04 -15.76
C GLN A 344 -4.15 -3.18 -17.26
N TYR A 345 -3.78 -2.16 -18.07
CA TYR A 345 -3.84 -2.26 -19.53
C TYR A 345 -2.61 -2.99 -20.05
N SER A 346 -2.80 -4.03 -20.87
CA SER A 346 -1.71 -4.73 -21.56
C SER A 346 -1.00 -3.86 -22.62
N ASN A 347 -1.67 -2.81 -23.12
CA ASN A 347 -1.11 -1.82 -24.04
C ASN A 347 -1.71 -0.41 -23.74
N PRO A 348 -1.07 0.40 -22.89
CA PRO A 348 -1.61 1.68 -22.39
C PRO A 348 -1.93 2.70 -23.49
N GLU A 349 -1.15 2.75 -24.57
CA GLU A 349 -1.37 3.69 -25.68
C GLU A 349 -2.69 3.43 -26.42
N GLN A 350 -3.09 2.16 -26.52
CA GLN A 350 -4.35 1.74 -27.12
C GLN A 350 -5.54 1.81 -26.16
N GLY A 351 -5.27 1.86 -24.84
CA GLY A 351 -6.28 2.04 -23.80
C GLY A 351 -7.04 3.36 -23.95
N HIS A 352 -6.35 4.44 -24.33
CA HIS A 352 -6.97 5.75 -24.58
C HIS A 352 -8.01 5.70 -25.70
N LEU A 353 -7.68 5.10 -26.85
CA LEU A 353 -8.60 4.97 -27.99
C LEU A 353 -9.78 4.04 -27.64
N ALA A 354 -9.52 2.93 -26.94
CA ALA A 354 -10.56 2.01 -26.49
C ALA A 354 -11.57 2.67 -25.53
N ASN A 355 -11.09 3.50 -24.59
CA ASN A 355 -11.92 4.22 -23.63
C ASN A 355 -12.79 5.32 -24.28
N MET A 356 -12.41 5.81 -25.46
CA MET A 356 -13.25 6.71 -26.26
C MET A 356 -14.35 5.98 -27.04
N GLY A 357 -14.51 4.66 -26.84
CA GLY A 357 -15.55 3.85 -27.46
C GLY A 357 -15.12 3.16 -28.76
N PHE A 358 -13.86 3.29 -29.18
CA PHE A 358 -13.33 2.55 -30.34
C PHE A 358 -13.02 1.12 -29.93
N GLN A 359 -14.04 0.28 -29.89
CA GLN A 359 -13.88 -1.14 -29.59
C GLN A 359 -13.28 -1.89 -30.80
N ASN A 360 -12.55 -2.97 -30.53
CA ASN A 360 -12.11 -3.86 -31.59
C ASN A 360 -13.33 -4.64 -32.10
N HIS A 361 -13.61 -4.54 -33.40
CA HIS A 361 -14.62 -5.35 -34.06
C HIS A 361 -13.92 -6.34 -34.99
N PRO A 362 -13.77 -7.62 -34.60
CA PRO A 362 -13.38 -8.66 -35.53
C PRO A 362 -14.58 -8.96 -36.43
N SER A 363 -14.73 -8.20 -37.51
CA SER A 363 -15.73 -8.52 -38.52
C SER A 363 -15.11 -9.51 -39.52
N PRO A 364 -15.66 -10.72 -39.68
CA PRO A 364 -15.32 -11.58 -40.81
C PRO A 364 -16.13 -11.08 -42.00
N THR A 365 -15.52 -10.22 -42.84
CA THR A 365 -16.15 -9.76 -44.08
C THR A 365 -15.41 -10.36 -45.27
N ASP A 366 -16.12 -11.13 -46.11
CA ASP A 366 -15.66 -11.62 -47.41
C ASP A 366 -15.80 -10.53 -48.52
N ASP A 367 -15.75 -9.25 -48.15
CA ASP A 367 -15.90 -8.13 -49.08
C ASP A 367 -14.56 -7.84 -49.79
N PRO A 368 -14.46 -7.98 -51.13
CA PRO A 368 -13.20 -7.83 -51.85
C PRO A 368 -12.59 -6.41 -51.82
N GLU A 369 -13.35 -5.39 -51.38
CA GLU A 369 -12.83 -4.03 -51.22
C GLU A 369 -12.27 -3.75 -49.80
N ILE A 370 -12.46 -4.65 -48.84
CA ILE A 370 -12.04 -4.46 -47.45
C ILE A 370 -11.00 -5.54 -47.06
N GLY A 371 -9.73 -5.16 -47.05
CA GLY A 371 -8.65 -6.02 -46.58
C GLY A 371 -8.76 -6.29 -45.07
N PRO A 372 -8.50 -7.52 -44.59
CA PRO A 372 -8.47 -7.79 -43.16
C PRO A 372 -7.32 -7.01 -42.50
N PRO A 373 -7.52 -6.47 -41.29
CA PRO A 373 -6.49 -5.72 -40.58
C PRO A 373 -5.29 -6.63 -40.26
N ALA A 374 -4.07 -6.11 -40.36
CA ALA A 374 -2.85 -6.87 -40.08
C ALA A 374 -2.63 -7.06 -38.57
N GLN A 375 -3.10 -6.10 -37.75
CA GLN A 375 -3.13 -6.17 -36.30
C GLN A 375 -4.49 -5.75 -35.75
N HIS A 376 -4.86 -6.29 -34.58
CA HIS A 376 -6.13 -6.04 -33.88
C HIS A 376 -6.35 -4.58 -33.43
N THR A 377 -5.42 -3.66 -33.71
CA THR A 377 -5.43 -2.24 -33.36
C THR A 377 -5.52 -1.31 -34.58
N ASP A 378 -5.32 -1.81 -35.80
CA ASP A 378 -5.18 -0.98 -37.01
C ASP A 378 -6.45 -0.16 -37.29
N HIS A 379 -7.62 -0.79 -37.16
CA HIS A 379 -8.91 -0.11 -37.31
C HIS A 379 -9.10 1.07 -36.36
N ARG A 380 -8.58 1.00 -35.12
CA ARG A 380 -8.69 2.12 -34.17
C ARG A 380 -7.87 3.31 -34.63
N ASN A 381 -6.66 3.04 -35.12
CA ASN A 381 -5.72 4.07 -35.56
C ASN A 381 -6.22 4.74 -36.84
N ASP A 382 -6.70 3.96 -37.80
CA ASP A 382 -7.21 4.46 -39.08
C ASP A 382 -8.47 5.32 -38.89
N TYR A 383 -9.39 4.86 -38.03
CA TYR A 383 -10.61 5.60 -37.74
C TYR A 383 -10.32 6.90 -36.96
N ALA A 384 -9.38 6.87 -36.01
CA ALA A 384 -8.94 8.06 -35.30
C ALA A 384 -8.25 9.07 -36.22
N ALA A 385 -7.47 8.60 -37.20
CA ALA A 385 -6.85 9.45 -38.22
C ALA A 385 -7.91 10.10 -39.12
N LEU A 386 -8.91 9.34 -39.57
CA LEU A 386 -10.02 9.86 -40.38
C LEU A 386 -10.81 10.94 -39.63
N LEU A 387 -11.15 10.70 -38.36
CA LEU A 387 -11.87 11.69 -37.54
C LEU A 387 -11.07 12.97 -37.33
N LYS A 388 -9.74 12.87 -37.10
CA LYS A 388 -8.87 14.06 -37.04
C LYS A 388 -8.87 14.83 -38.34
N GLU A 389 -8.89 14.15 -39.48
CA GLU A 389 -8.91 14.81 -40.78
C GLU A 389 -10.25 15.46 -41.10
N ILE A 390 -11.37 14.84 -40.68
CA ILE A 390 -12.71 15.44 -40.76
C ILE A 390 -12.83 16.66 -39.85
N ALA A 391 -12.38 16.58 -38.60
CA ALA A 391 -12.38 17.71 -37.66
C ALA A 391 -11.54 18.89 -38.20
N LYS A 392 -10.37 18.59 -38.76
CA LYS A 392 -9.50 19.58 -39.41
C LYS A 392 -10.15 20.27 -40.61
N ARG A 393 -11.00 19.57 -41.37
CA ARG A 393 -11.78 20.15 -42.48
C ARG A 393 -13.01 20.93 -42.00
N ALA A 394 -13.55 20.62 -40.83
CA ALA A 394 -14.70 21.30 -40.22
C ALA A 394 -14.32 22.57 -39.43
N GLY A 395 -13.04 22.80 -39.16
CA GLY A 395 -12.54 24.01 -38.49
C GLY A 395 -12.61 23.99 -36.96
N ASP A 396 -12.95 22.85 -36.36
CA ASP A 396 -12.85 22.64 -34.90
C ASP A 396 -11.43 22.16 -34.56
N GLU A 397 -10.56 23.10 -34.18
CA GLU A 397 -9.34 22.79 -33.43
C GLU A 397 -9.61 23.00 -31.93
N SER A 398 -10.22 21.99 -31.31
CA SER A 398 -10.14 21.78 -29.86
C SER A 398 -9.93 20.31 -29.54
#